data_AF-A0A7J8GL75-F1
#
_entry.id   AF-A0A7J8GL75-F1
#
_cell.length_a   1.000
_cell.length_b   1.000
_cell.length_c   1.000
_cell.angle_alpha   90.00
_cell.angle_beta   90.00
_cell.angle_gamma   90.00
#
_symmetry.space_group_name_H-M   'P 1'
#
loop_
_entity.id
_entity.type
_entity.pdbx_description
1 polymer ?
#
loop_
_entity_poly.entity_id
_entity_poly.type
_entity_poly.pdbx_seq_one_letter_code
_entity_poly.pdbx_strand_id
1 'polypeptide(L)'
;MALLSLLQTPAPLPQLINANFPVDPQRMSISGHSMGGHGALICALKNPGKYKSVSAFAPICNPVLCPWGKKAFSGYLGTDQSKWKAYDATYLVKAYPGSQLDILIDQGKDDNFLSDGQLLPENFIAACTEKKIPVVFRLQEASTRKLELVLNKY
;
A
#
# COMPACT_ATOMS: atom_id res chain seq x y z
N MET A 1 16.35 36.72 -24.42
CA MET A 1 14.95 36.55 -23.98
C MET A 1 14.58 35.08 -24.15
N ALA A 2 15.04 34.22 -23.22
CA ALA A 2 14.74 32.79 -23.24
C ALA A 2 13.45 32.54 -22.45
N LEU A 3 12.31 32.60 -23.14
CA LEU A 3 11.01 32.21 -22.61
C LEU A 3 10.78 30.74 -22.94
N LEU A 4 11.48 29.84 -22.25
CA LEU A 4 11.27 28.39 -22.37
C LEU A 4 11.69 27.70 -21.06
N SER A 5 10.81 27.70 -20.05
CA SER A 5 10.95 26.84 -18.85
C SER A 5 9.71 26.91 -17.93
N LEU A 6 8.49 26.69 -18.44
CA LEU A 6 7.28 26.65 -17.57
C LEU A 6 6.42 25.41 -17.76
N LEU A 7 7.07 24.27 -18.00
CA LEU A 7 6.50 22.96 -17.67
C LEU A 7 7.54 22.14 -16.90
N GLN A 8 8.02 22.70 -15.78
CA GLN A 8 8.64 21.84 -14.77
C GLN A 8 7.50 21.00 -14.18
N THR A 9 7.54 19.69 -14.41
CA THR A 9 6.69 18.76 -13.68
C THR A 9 6.85 19.03 -12.19
N PRO A 10 5.75 19.19 -11.43
CA PRO A 10 5.87 19.46 -10.00
C PRO A 10 6.70 18.34 -9.36
N ALA A 11 7.68 18.74 -8.55
CA ALA A 11 8.56 17.79 -7.88
C ALA A 11 7.71 16.78 -7.07
N PRO A 12 8.02 15.48 -7.12
CA PRO A 12 7.34 14.47 -6.32
C PRO A 12 7.26 14.88 -4.85
N LEU A 13 6.12 14.62 -4.19
CA LEU A 13 5.86 15.03 -2.81
C LEU A 13 7.02 14.76 -1.83
N PRO A 14 7.71 13.59 -1.83
CA PRO A 14 8.85 13.38 -0.93
C PRO A 14 9.99 14.40 -1.11
N GLN A 15 10.25 14.85 -2.34
CA GLN A 15 11.27 15.86 -2.61
C GLN A 15 10.88 17.22 -2.05
N LEU A 16 9.61 17.61 -2.22
CA LEU A 16 9.08 18.85 -1.63
C LEU A 16 9.14 18.80 -0.11
N ILE A 17 8.80 17.68 0.52
CA ILE A 17 8.89 17.54 1.98
C ILE A 17 10.34 17.67 2.45
N ASN A 18 11.28 16.97 1.82
CA ASN A 18 12.70 17.02 2.19
C ASN A 18 13.33 18.41 2.01
N ALA A 19 12.85 19.19 1.03
CA ALA A 19 13.38 20.53 0.76
C ALA A 19 12.82 21.61 1.69
N ASN A 20 11.62 21.41 2.26
CA ASN A 20 10.88 22.48 2.94
C ASN A 20 10.65 22.23 4.44
N PHE A 21 10.93 21.03 4.94
CA PHE A 21 10.72 20.67 6.35
C PHE A 21 11.97 20.04 6.96
N PRO A 22 12.17 20.15 8.29
CA PRO A 22 13.31 19.55 8.99
C PRO A 22 13.11 18.04 9.18
N VAL A 23 13.10 17.29 8.08
CA VAL A 23 12.95 15.84 8.06
C VAL A 23 14.27 15.15 7.69
N ASP A 24 14.40 13.88 8.06
CA ASP A 24 15.53 13.04 7.65
C ASP A 24 15.18 12.27 6.36
N PRO A 25 15.79 12.62 5.21
CA PRO A 25 15.48 11.97 3.93
C PRO A 25 15.89 10.50 3.87
N GLN A 26 16.72 10.02 4.82
CA GLN A 26 17.17 8.63 4.89
C GLN A 26 16.29 7.76 5.80
N ARG A 27 15.35 8.35 6.55
CA ARG A 27 14.45 7.65 7.48
C ARG A 27 12.99 7.94 7.17
N MET A 28 12.47 7.29 6.13
CA MET A 28 11.07 7.36 5.74
C MET A 28 10.35 6.03 5.99
N SER A 29 9.09 6.08 6.40
CA SER A 29 8.16 4.95 6.43
C SER A 29 6.83 5.36 5.82
N ILE A 30 5.99 4.40 5.46
CA ILE A 30 4.70 4.68 4.82
C ILE A 30 3.58 3.84 5.43
N SER A 31 2.41 4.45 5.60
CA SER A 31 1.22 3.74 6.06
C SER A 31 -0.01 4.22 5.33
N GLY A 32 -1.09 3.45 5.39
CA GLY A 32 -2.36 3.88 4.83
C GLY A 32 -3.53 2.98 5.19
N HIS A 33 -4.74 3.44 4.85
CA HIS A 33 -5.99 2.73 5.07
C HIS A 33 -6.66 2.35 3.75
N SER A 34 -7.17 1.12 3.63
CA SER A 34 -7.93 0.65 2.46
C SER A 34 -7.19 0.87 1.13
N MET A 35 -7.70 1.72 0.22
CA MET A 35 -6.98 2.11 -1.00
C MET A 35 -5.63 2.78 -0.70
N GLY A 36 -5.54 3.57 0.37
CA GLY A 36 -4.26 4.13 0.83
C GLY A 36 -3.34 3.06 1.42
N GLY A 37 -3.90 2.01 2.05
CA GLY A 37 -3.15 0.85 2.55
C GLY A 37 -2.55 0.04 1.40
N HIS A 38 -3.33 -0.17 0.34
CA HIS A 38 -2.85 -0.68 -0.93
C HIS A 38 -1.68 0.16 -1.47
N GLY A 39 -1.87 1.48 -1.55
CA GLY A 39 -0.86 2.43 -1.98
C GLY A 39 0.44 2.33 -1.17
N ALA A 40 0.34 2.26 0.15
CA ALA A 40 1.49 2.12 1.04
C ALA A 40 2.28 0.83 0.75
N LEU A 41 1.59 -0.31 0.63
CA LEU A 41 2.21 -1.60 0.32
C LEU A 41 2.92 -1.58 -1.04
N ILE A 42 2.25 -1.13 -2.11
CA ILE A 42 2.89 -1.12 -3.44
C ILE A 42 4.03 -0.10 -3.52
N CYS A 43 3.94 1.04 -2.82
CA CYS A 43 5.02 2.01 -2.74
C CYS A 43 6.25 1.40 -2.07
N ALA A 44 6.08 0.67 -0.97
CA ALA A 44 7.18 0.00 -0.28
C ALA A 44 7.80 -1.11 -1.15
N LEU A 45 6.97 -1.98 -1.74
CA LEU A 45 7.42 -3.13 -2.54
C LEU A 45 8.11 -2.71 -3.86
N LYS A 46 7.65 -1.62 -4.49
CA LYS A 46 8.26 -1.11 -5.74
C LYS A 46 9.52 -0.29 -5.51
N ASN A 47 9.83 0.09 -4.27
CA ASN A 47 11.01 0.89 -3.94
C ASN A 47 11.83 0.22 -2.81
N PRO A 48 12.47 -0.94 -3.07
CA PRO A 48 13.31 -1.61 -2.08
C PRO A 48 14.35 -0.64 -1.48
N GLY A 49 14.48 -0.63 -0.15
CA GLY A 49 15.42 0.23 0.57
C GLY A 49 14.96 1.68 0.82
N LYS A 50 13.91 2.16 0.13
CA LYS A 50 13.40 3.54 0.30
C LYS A 50 12.67 3.75 1.62
N TYR A 51 11.83 2.80 2.01
CA TYR A 51 11.04 2.87 3.24
C TYR A 51 11.60 1.89 4.26
N LYS A 52 11.73 2.32 5.52
CA LYS A 52 12.23 1.50 6.63
C LYS A 52 11.18 0.51 7.14
N SER A 53 9.90 0.89 7.05
CA SER A 53 8.78 0.04 7.40
C SER A 53 7.53 0.43 6.63
N VAL A 54 6.58 -0.50 6.54
CA VAL A 54 5.25 -0.25 5.99
C VAL A 54 4.17 -0.83 6.89
N SER A 55 3.08 -0.10 7.07
CA SER A 55 1.89 -0.61 7.74
C SER A 55 0.61 -0.29 6.99
N ALA A 56 -0.44 -1.07 7.21
CA ALA A 56 -1.73 -0.80 6.59
C ALA A 56 -2.91 -1.22 7.46
N PHE A 57 -3.97 -0.43 7.37
CA PHE A 57 -5.27 -0.72 7.99
C PHE A 57 -6.26 -1.14 6.90
N ALA A 58 -6.84 -2.33 7.03
CA ALA A 58 -7.80 -2.91 6.09
C ALA A 58 -7.39 -2.74 4.60
N PRO A 59 -6.14 -3.07 4.20
CA PRO A 59 -5.64 -2.80 2.86
C PRO A 59 -6.37 -3.58 1.77
N ILE A 60 -6.48 -2.98 0.57
CA ILE A 60 -6.80 -3.73 -0.65
C ILE A 60 -5.52 -4.44 -1.12
N CYS A 61 -5.36 -5.69 -0.70
CA CYS A 61 -4.13 -6.45 -0.89
C CYS A 61 -3.99 -7.03 -2.32
N ASN A 62 -5.10 -7.49 -2.91
CA ASN A 62 -5.09 -8.17 -4.21
C ASN A 62 -6.09 -7.57 -5.22
N PRO A 63 -5.93 -6.29 -5.60
CA PRO A 63 -6.89 -5.56 -6.43
C PRO A 63 -7.18 -6.19 -7.81
N VAL A 64 -6.28 -7.00 -8.37
CA VAL A 64 -6.58 -7.69 -9.63
C VAL A 64 -7.74 -8.69 -9.52
N LEU A 65 -8.02 -9.18 -8.31
CA LEU A 65 -9.08 -10.16 -8.06
C LEU A 65 -10.36 -9.52 -7.50
N CYS A 66 -10.28 -8.37 -6.83
CA CYS A 66 -11.43 -7.75 -6.21
C CYS A 66 -12.25 -6.83 -7.15
N PRO A 67 -13.56 -6.64 -6.91
CA PRO A 67 -14.40 -5.81 -7.78
C PRO A 67 -13.94 -4.36 -7.92
N TRP A 68 -13.51 -3.70 -6.83
CA TRP A 68 -13.02 -2.32 -6.91
C TRP A 68 -11.74 -2.20 -7.73
N GLY A 69 -10.78 -3.09 -7.50
CA GLY A 69 -9.53 -3.07 -8.25
C GLY A 69 -9.74 -3.39 -9.73
N LYS A 70 -10.60 -4.36 -10.07
CA LYS A 70 -11.01 -4.63 -11.46
C LYS A 70 -11.60 -3.37 -12.12
N LYS A 71 -12.57 -2.72 -11.48
CA LYS A 71 -13.19 -1.49 -12.01
C LYS A 71 -12.15 -0.37 -12.22
N ALA A 72 -11.31 -0.12 -11.20
CA ALA A 72 -10.30 0.93 -11.25
C ALA A 72 -9.22 0.66 -12.31
N PHE A 73 -8.67 -0.55 -12.35
CA PHE A 73 -7.63 -0.91 -13.29
C PHE A 73 -8.15 -0.99 -14.73
N SER A 74 -9.36 -1.46 -14.97
CA SER A 74 -9.97 -1.35 -16.30
C SER A 74 -10.07 0.10 -16.76
N GLY A 75 -10.41 1.03 -15.85
CA GLY A 75 -10.50 2.46 -16.17
C GLY A 75 -9.15 3.15 -16.39
N TYR A 76 -8.15 2.85 -15.55
CA TYR A 76 -6.85 3.56 -15.58
C TYR A 76 -5.75 2.87 -16.38
N LEU A 77 -5.74 1.54 -16.41
CA LEU A 77 -4.68 0.72 -17.02
C LEU A 77 -5.14 -0.03 -18.28
N GLY A 78 -6.44 0.03 -18.59
CA GLY A 78 -7.07 -0.66 -19.70
C GLY A 78 -7.37 -2.14 -19.41
N THR A 79 -7.74 -2.88 -20.46
CA THR A 79 -8.21 -4.27 -20.36
C THR A 79 -7.09 -5.32 -20.24
N ASP A 80 -5.85 -4.93 -20.50
CA ASP A 80 -4.69 -5.82 -20.38
C ASP A 80 -4.30 -6.02 -18.91
N GLN A 81 -4.76 -7.13 -18.33
CA GLN A 81 -4.50 -7.49 -16.93
C GLN A 81 -3.03 -7.78 -16.63
N SER A 82 -2.18 -7.99 -17.64
CA SER A 82 -0.74 -8.17 -17.40
C SER A 82 -0.13 -6.91 -16.77
N LYS A 83 -0.64 -5.73 -17.12
CA LYS A 83 -0.21 -4.43 -16.58
C LYS A 83 -0.64 -4.22 -15.13
N TRP A 84 -1.74 -4.84 -14.71
CA TRP A 84 -2.32 -4.61 -13.39
C TRP A 84 -1.46 -5.20 -12.28
N LYS A 85 -0.78 -6.31 -12.55
CA LYS A 85 0.11 -7.00 -11.60
C LYS A 85 1.24 -6.09 -11.09
N ALA A 86 1.65 -5.10 -11.89
CA ALA A 86 2.65 -4.10 -11.48
C ALA A 86 2.14 -3.10 -10.42
N TYR A 87 0.85 -3.15 -10.10
CA TYR A 87 0.17 -2.32 -9.10
C TYR A 87 -0.67 -3.19 -8.16
N ASP A 88 -0.27 -4.43 -7.89
CA ASP A 88 -0.97 -5.34 -6.97
C ASP A 88 0.02 -5.83 -5.92
N ALA A 89 -0.27 -5.62 -4.64
CA ALA A 89 0.66 -5.91 -3.56
C ALA A 89 0.97 -7.42 -3.46
N THR A 90 -0.03 -8.28 -3.65
CA THR A 90 0.12 -9.74 -3.66
C THR A 90 1.02 -10.22 -4.80
N TYR A 91 0.94 -9.59 -5.98
CA TYR A 91 1.85 -9.92 -7.08
C TYR A 91 3.26 -9.34 -6.87
N LEU A 92 3.35 -8.11 -6.38
CA LEU A 92 4.63 -7.42 -6.17
C LEU A 92 5.47 -8.11 -5.10
N VAL A 93 4.87 -8.59 -4.01
CA VAL A 93 5.62 -9.26 -2.93
C VAL A 93 6.29 -10.55 -3.42
N LYS A 94 5.65 -11.29 -4.35
CA LYS A 94 6.24 -12.46 -5.02
C LYS A 94 7.50 -12.12 -5.81
N ALA A 95 7.54 -10.94 -6.42
CA ALA A 95 8.68 -10.46 -7.20
C ALA A 95 9.66 -9.59 -6.40
N TYR A 96 9.42 -9.34 -5.11
CA TYR A 96 10.22 -8.42 -4.32
C TYR A 96 11.69 -8.87 -4.22
N PRO A 97 12.67 -8.02 -4.61
CA PRO A 97 14.09 -8.37 -4.60
C PRO A 97 14.84 -7.89 -3.34
N GLY A 98 14.18 -7.14 -2.44
CA GLY A 98 14.82 -6.60 -1.24
C GLY A 98 15.03 -7.67 -0.15
N SER A 99 15.97 -7.40 0.77
CA SER A 99 16.37 -8.35 1.81
C SER A 99 15.38 -8.44 2.98
N GLN A 100 14.85 -7.32 3.45
CA GLN A 100 13.91 -7.26 4.57
C GLN A 100 13.00 -6.03 4.45
N LEU A 101 11.71 -6.24 4.69
CA LEU A 101 10.70 -5.20 4.80
C LEU A 101 9.76 -5.59 5.93
N ASP A 102 9.70 -4.78 6.98
CA ASP A 102 8.81 -5.04 8.12
C ASP A 102 7.40 -4.56 7.77
N ILE A 103 6.46 -5.51 7.70
CA ILE A 103 5.07 -5.27 7.30
C ILE A 103 4.14 -5.53 8.49
N LEU A 104 3.31 -4.55 8.82
CA LEU A 104 2.21 -4.68 9.79
C LEU A 104 0.86 -4.44 9.11
N ILE A 105 -0.09 -5.36 9.26
CA ILE A 105 -1.46 -5.22 8.77
C ILE A 105 -2.44 -5.40 9.93
N ASP A 106 -3.31 -4.42 10.13
CA ASP A 106 -4.47 -4.52 10.99
C ASP A 106 -5.74 -4.64 10.15
N GLN A 107 -6.56 -5.65 10.45
CA GLN A 107 -7.82 -5.91 9.77
C GLN A 107 -8.94 -6.04 10.80
N GLY A 108 -10.03 -5.30 10.62
CA GLY A 108 -11.25 -5.54 11.38
C GLY A 108 -11.94 -6.82 10.94
N LYS A 109 -12.32 -7.67 11.90
CA LYS A 109 -13.05 -8.92 11.64
C LYS A 109 -14.44 -8.67 11.05
N ASP A 110 -15.12 -7.64 11.54
CA ASP A 110 -16.46 -7.23 11.11
C ASP A 110 -16.43 -6.14 10.03
N ASP A 111 -15.34 -6.06 9.26
CA ASP A 111 -15.28 -5.16 8.12
C ASP A 111 -16.10 -5.74 6.95
N ASN A 112 -17.21 -5.09 6.60
CA ASN A 112 -18.05 -5.51 5.48
C ASN A 112 -17.26 -5.66 4.15
N PHE A 113 -16.18 -4.88 3.95
CA PHE A 113 -15.38 -4.97 2.74
C PHE A 113 -14.42 -6.17 2.73
N LEU A 114 -14.14 -6.73 3.92
CA LEU A 114 -13.48 -8.03 4.03
C LEU A 114 -14.41 -9.13 3.52
N SER A 115 -15.66 -9.18 4.02
CA SER A 115 -16.65 -10.17 3.59
C SER A 115 -17.08 -9.99 2.13
N ASP A 116 -17.11 -8.76 1.63
CA ASP A 116 -17.43 -8.45 0.23
C ASP A 116 -16.27 -8.78 -0.74
N GLY A 117 -15.15 -9.31 -0.22
CA GLY A 117 -14.00 -9.73 -1.03
C GLY A 117 -13.24 -8.56 -1.66
N GLN A 118 -13.28 -7.36 -1.07
CA GLN A 118 -12.51 -6.20 -1.55
C GLN A 118 -11.07 -6.22 -1.08
N LEU A 119 -10.83 -6.70 0.14
CA LEU A 119 -9.56 -6.51 0.84
C LEU A 119 -8.57 -7.64 0.54
N LEU A 120 -9.03 -8.90 0.62
CA LEU A 120 -8.26 -10.11 0.32
C LEU A 120 -6.88 -10.20 1.03
N PRO A 121 -6.75 -9.88 2.34
CA PRO A 121 -5.48 -9.92 3.04
C PRO A 121 -4.83 -11.31 3.07
N GLU A 122 -5.62 -12.38 3.10
CA GLU A 122 -5.18 -13.78 3.11
C GLU A 122 -4.27 -14.11 1.91
N ASN A 123 -4.59 -13.59 0.72
CA ASN A 123 -3.77 -13.80 -0.48
C ASN A 123 -2.38 -13.18 -0.33
N PHE A 124 -2.31 -11.99 0.29
CA PHE A 124 -1.04 -11.30 0.51
C PHE A 124 -0.21 -11.99 1.59
N ILE A 125 -0.83 -12.46 2.67
CA ILE A 125 -0.16 -13.22 3.74
C ILE A 125 0.45 -14.51 3.18
N ALA A 126 -0.30 -15.25 2.35
CA ALA A 126 0.20 -16.43 1.68
C ALA A 126 1.43 -16.11 0.80
N ALA A 127 1.35 -15.04 0.01
CA ALA A 127 2.46 -14.60 -0.84
C ALA A 127 3.70 -14.15 -0.04
N CYS A 128 3.51 -13.47 1.09
CA CYS A 128 4.59 -13.13 2.02
C CYS A 128 5.25 -14.38 2.59
N THR A 129 4.44 -15.36 3.01
CA THR A 129 4.90 -16.64 3.57
C THR A 129 5.75 -17.42 2.57
N GLU A 130 5.29 -17.55 1.33
CA GLU A 130 6.04 -18.19 0.22
C GLU A 130 7.40 -17.52 -0.01
N LYS A 131 7.45 -16.18 0.07
CA LYS A 131 8.67 -15.37 -0.11
C LYS A 131 9.51 -15.20 1.14
N LYS A 132 9.06 -15.74 2.28
CA LYS A 132 9.69 -15.57 3.59
C LYS A 132 9.86 -14.09 3.97
N ILE A 133 8.92 -13.25 3.57
CA ILE A 133 8.86 -11.84 3.99
C ILE A 133 8.06 -11.78 5.29
N PRO A 134 8.63 -11.24 6.39
CA PRO A 134 7.92 -11.13 7.64
C PRO A 134 6.68 -10.23 7.51
N VAL A 135 5.53 -10.74 7.90
CA VAL A 135 4.29 -9.98 8.00
C VAL A 135 3.64 -10.25 9.35
N VAL A 136 3.35 -9.20 10.10
CA VAL A 136 2.51 -9.26 11.28
C VAL A 136 1.10 -8.90 10.85
N PHE A 137 0.21 -9.89 10.86
CA PHE A 137 -1.21 -9.69 10.60
C PHE A 137 -2.00 -9.79 11.90
N ARG A 138 -2.83 -8.78 12.18
CA ARG A 138 -3.70 -8.73 13.37
C ARG A 138 -5.14 -8.62 12.93
N LEU A 139 -5.94 -9.64 13.24
CA LEU A 139 -7.38 -9.61 13.07
C LEU A 139 -8.01 -9.08 14.37
N GLN A 140 -8.67 -7.93 14.29
CA GLN A 140 -9.23 -7.22 15.43
C GLN A 140 -10.71 -7.58 15.60
N GLU A 141 -11.08 -8.10 16.78
CA GLU A 141 -12.46 -8.53 17.10
C GLU A 141 -13.47 -7.36 17.21
N ALA A 142 -13.03 -6.11 17.38
CA ALA A 142 -13.90 -4.99 17.76
C ALA A 142 -13.87 -3.77 16.83
N SER A 143 -13.49 -3.91 15.55
CA SER A 143 -13.38 -2.75 14.66
C SER A 143 -14.24 -2.91 13.41
N THR A 144 -15.42 -2.28 13.42
CA THR A 144 -16.01 -1.77 12.17
C THR A 144 -15.16 -0.61 11.67
N ARG A 145 -15.22 -0.36 10.35
CA ARG A 145 -14.42 0.57 9.54
C ARG A 145 -14.14 2.00 10.08
N LYS A 146 -14.77 2.41 11.17
CA LYS A 146 -14.59 3.74 11.77
C LYS A 146 -13.18 3.88 12.33
N LEU A 147 -12.65 5.10 12.22
CA LEU A 147 -11.42 5.58 12.85
C LEU A 147 -11.42 5.48 14.40
N GLU A 148 -12.28 4.66 15.01
CA GLU A 148 -12.30 4.40 16.45
C GLU A 148 -11.00 3.77 16.96
N LEU A 149 -10.20 3.17 16.06
CA LEU A 149 -8.88 2.62 16.36
C LEU A 149 -7.81 3.65 16.76
N VAL A 150 -8.05 4.96 16.64
CA VAL A 150 -7.05 5.99 17.01
C VAL A 150 -7.47 6.84 18.21
N LEU A 151 -8.77 6.89 18.56
CA LEU A 151 -9.27 7.86 19.55
C LEU A 151 -9.66 7.25 20.91
N ASN A 152 -9.83 5.93 21.03
CA ASN A 152 -10.22 5.31 22.31
C ASN A 152 -9.04 4.79 23.15
N LYS A 153 -7.83 5.31 22.92
CA LYS A 153 -6.63 4.94 23.69
C LYS A 153 -5.89 6.11 24.37
N TYR A 154 -6.47 7.32 24.35
CA TYR A 154 -5.99 8.47 25.11
C TYR A 154 -7.15 9.23 25.73
#